data_AF-A0A2I8VGV6-F1
#
_entry.id   AF-A0A2I8VGV6-F1
#
_cell.length_a   1.000
_cell.length_b   1.000
_cell.length_c   1.000
_cell.angle_alpha   90.00
_cell.angle_beta   90.00
_cell.angle_gamma   90.00
#
_symmetry.space_group_name_H-M   'P 1'
#
loop_
_entity.id
_entity.type
_entity.pdbx_description
1 polymer ?
#
loop_
_entity_poly.entity_id
_entity_poly.type
_entity_poly.pdbx_seq_one_letter_code
_entity_poly.pdbx_strand_id
1 'polypeptide(L)'
;MSGQTRRDVLRGGLAAGATALGAGAASTPAAAQGGDYDGWLSDVDNYDGTTEDLTGQESVEIEVGAQGNGGTFAFAPPAVRVSPGTTVTFNWTSNTHNVLLEEQPEASGWEGHAPIENTGFTLEHTFEVEGVYKYYCEPHLSLGMKGVVVVEESADGPVVEAEYGDWFADVDNFDGTTENLTGEESVEVEVGAQGNGGTFAFAPPAVRVSPGTTVTFNWTSNTHNVLVEQQPDGGGWEGHAPIENTGFTYEHTFETPGVYTYYCEPHLSLGMKGAVVVGAAPGGGAEGEGEASAGAIRLLQITQGLLSVVFLAILGVVAYVAINQNRYPTAEPDVPDREPVAEAAFEEPQVELEHDDFDPVGTFTVILGYFAILVLMWVFMYFVEFLGNGPTVVG
;
A
#
# COMPACT_ATOMS: atom_id res chain seq x y z
N MET A 1 46.24 55.87 7.32
CA MET A 1 45.05 56.01 6.47
C MET A 1 45.27 55.09 5.26
N SER A 2 45.05 53.79 5.38
CA SER A 2 43.76 53.05 5.35
C SER A 2 43.17 52.94 3.94
N GLY A 3 43.02 51.69 3.48
CA GLY A 3 41.90 51.28 2.64
C GLY A 3 42.18 50.99 1.17
N GLN A 4 42.29 49.70 0.83
CA GLN A 4 41.75 49.21 -0.45
C GLN A 4 40.22 49.30 -0.41
N THR A 5 39.58 49.75 -1.50
CA THR A 5 38.14 49.51 -1.76
C THR A 5 37.82 49.34 -3.25
N ARG A 6 36.76 48.56 -3.47
CA ARG A 6 36.13 48.06 -4.71
C ARG A 6 35.44 49.17 -5.54
N ARG A 7 35.38 49.00 -6.87
CA ARG A 7 34.11 48.78 -7.65
C ARG A 7 34.32 48.96 -9.18
N ASP A 8 34.31 47.83 -9.88
CA ASP A 8 33.91 47.69 -11.29
C ASP A 8 32.38 47.75 -11.39
N VAL A 9 31.83 48.68 -12.18
CA VAL A 9 30.41 48.68 -12.59
C VAL A 9 30.25 49.28 -14.00
N LEU A 10 30.00 48.37 -14.96
CA LEU A 10 29.00 48.36 -16.04
C LEU A 10 28.84 49.56 -17.01
N ARG A 11 29.32 49.35 -18.24
CA ARG A 11 28.63 49.66 -19.52
C ARG A 11 27.54 48.58 -19.71
N GLY A 12 26.36 48.74 -20.29
CA GLY A 12 25.76 49.73 -21.19
C GLY A 12 24.90 48.93 -22.19
N GLY A 13 23.65 49.34 -22.47
CA GLY A 13 22.88 48.78 -23.60
C GLY A 13 21.36 48.76 -23.42
N LEU A 14 20.71 49.82 -23.91
CA LEU A 14 19.28 49.96 -24.11
C LEU A 14 18.80 49.19 -25.36
N ALA A 15 17.65 48.51 -25.28
CA ALA A 15 16.71 48.41 -26.39
C ALA A 15 15.28 48.28 -25.83
N ALA A 16 14.47 49.30 -26.08
CA ALA A 16 13.05 49.36 -25.75
C ALA A 16 12.22 48.75 -26.88
N GLY A 17 11.24 47.92 -26.53
CA GLY A 17 10.12 47.53 -27.37
C GLY A 17 8.88 47.43 -26.47
N ALA A 18 7.90 48.30 -26.71
CA ALA A 18 6.73 48.49 -25.87
C ALA A 18 5.51 47.73 -26.42
N THR A 19 4.49 47.58 -25.56
CA THR A 19 3.10 47.11 -25.75
C THR A 19 2.92 45.58 -25.68
N ALA A 20 1.99 45.01 -24.90
CA ALA A 20 0.73 45.51 -24.38
C ALA A 20 0.37 44.91 -22.99
N LEU A 21 -0.41 45.70 -22.24
CA LEU A 21 -1.07 45.35 -20.99
C LEU A 21 -2.07 44.21 -21.20
N GLY A 22 -1.94 43.17 -20.40
CA GLY A 22 -2.96 42.16 -20.15
C GLY A 22 -2.87 41.76 -18.69
N ALA A 23 -3.52 42.54 -17.83
CA ALA A 23 -3.76 42.15 -16.45
C ALA A 23 -4.73 40.97 -16.44
N GLY A 24 -4.19 39.77 -16.51
CA GLY A 24 -4.80 38.58 -15.92
C GLY A 24 -3.95 38.24 -14.72
N ALA A 25 -4.34 38.73 -13.55
CA ALA A 25 -3.94 38.09 -12.32
C ALA A 25 -4.58 36.69 -12.39
N ALA A 26 -3.83 35.72 -12.92
CA ALA A 26 -4.10 34.33 -12.62
C ALA A 26 -3.86 34.22 -11.11
N SER A 27 -4.95 34.30 -10.35
CA SER A 27 -5.02 33.68 -9.05
C SER A 27 -4.74 32.20 -9.26
N THR A 28 -3.45 31.85 -9.24
CA THR A 28 -3.03 30.52 -8.83
C THR A 28 -3.75 30.25 -7.51
N PRO A 29 -4.59 29.22 -7.38
CA PRO A 29 -5.14 28.89 -6.08
C PRO A 29 -3.95 28.66 -5.15
N ALA A 30 -3.92 29.40 -4.05
CA ALA A 30 -2.85 29.38 -3.06
C ALA A 30 -2.90 28.12 -2.18
N ALA A 31 -3.39 26.99 -2.69
CA ALA A 31 -3.59 25.77 -1.91
C ALA A 31 -2.40 24.78 -1.97
N ALA A 32 -1.47 24.96 -2.91
CA ALA A 32 -0.38 24.01 -3.13
C ALA A 32 0.97 24.37 -2.45
N GLN A 33 1.00 25.22 -1.42
CA GLN A 33 2.25 25.53 -0.71
C GLN A 33 2.15 25.40 0.82
N GLY A 34 2.72 24.31 1.32
CA GLY A 34 3.40 24.24 2.62
C GLY A 34 2.49 23.98 3.81
N GLY A 35 2.64 22.80 4.43
CA GLY A 35 1.98 22.38 5.68
C GLY A 35 2.33 23.21 6.93
N ASP A 36 2.61 24.49 6.78
CA ASP A 36 2.77 25.42 7.90
C ASP A 36 1.45 26.16 8.20
N TYR A 37 0.51 26.26 7.26
CA TYR A 37 -0.79 26.93 7.47
C TYR A 37 -0.67 28.33 8.07
N ASP A 38 0.35 29.08 7.65
CA ASP A 38 0.75 30.39 8.22
C ASP A 38 1.11 30.33 9.72
N GLY A 39 1.64 29.19 10.18
CA GLY A 39 1.93 28.90 11.58
C GLY A 39 0.69 28.58 12.41
N TRP A 40 -0.49 28.38 11.81
CA TRP A 40 -1.75 28.13 12.54
C TRP A 40 -1.65 26.96 13.52
N LEU A 41 -0.97 25.88 13.12
CA LEU A 41 -0.79 24.67 13.92
C LEU A 41 0.54 24.64 14.70
N SER A 42 1.27 25.76 14.78
CA SER A 42 2.61 25.79 15.38
C SER A 42 2.66 25.53 16.90
N ASP A 43 1.53 25.66 17.58
CA ASP A 43 1.31 25.40 19.01
C ASP A 43 0.37 24.19 19.26
N VAL A 44 0.21 23.32 18.27
CA VAL A 44 -0.62 22.11 18.35
C VAL A 44 0.28 20.91 18.61
N ASP A 45 0.25 20.37 19.83
CA ASP A 45 1.19 19.33 20.29
C ASP A 45 1.15 18.03 19.47
N ASN A 46 -0.02 17.65 18.94
CA ASN A 46 -0.20 16.43 18.15
C ASN A 46 0.00 16.63 16.64
N TYR A 47 0.37 17.82 16.20
CA TYR A 47 0.73 18.09 14.81
C TYR A 47 2.25 17.97 14.63
N ASP A 48 2.68 17.07 13.75
CA ASP A 48 4.11 16.80 13.48
C ASP A 48 4.66 17.54 12.25
N GLY A 49 3.84 18.42 11.66
CA GLY A 49 4.16 19.11 10.40
C GLY A 49 3.64 18.40 9.16
N THR A 50 2.99 17.25 9.30
CA THR A 50 2.41 16.48 8.19
C THR A 50 0.90 16.61 8.17
N THR A 51 0.34 16.70 6.97
CA THR A 51 -1.10 16.67 6.74
C THR A 51 -1.45 15.29 6.23
N GLU A 52 -2.33 14.60 6.94
CA GLU A 52 -2.72 13.24 6.58
C GLU A 52 -3.53 13.28 5.28
N ASP A 53 -3.06 12.56 4.27
CA ASP A 53 -3.74 12.50 2.98
C ASP A 53 -4.83 11.41 3.02
N LEU A 54 -6.07 11.88 3.08
CA LEU A 54 -7.29 11.09 3.06
C LEU A 54 -8.11 11.42 1.82
N THR A 55 -7.48 11.94 0.76
CA THR A 55 -8.13 12.10 -0.54
C THR A 55 -8.59 10.74 -1.06
N GLY A 56 -9.68 10.73 -1.82
CA GLY A 56 -10.31 9.49 -2.30
C GLY A 56 -11.16 8.72 -1.28
N GLN A 57 -11.26 9.17 -0.03
CA GLN A 57 -12.18 8.58 0.97
C GLN A 57 -13.54 9.29 0.94
N GLU A 58 -14.64 8.54 0.97
CA GLU A 58 -15.99 9.11 1.03
C GLU A 58 -16.32 9.70 2.41
N SER A 59 -15.72 9.12 3.47
CA SER A 59 -15.94 9.51 4.85
C SER A 59 -14.65 9.48 5.66
N VAL A 60 -14.43 10.52 6.47
CA VAL A 60 -13.29 10.65 7.38
C VAL A 60 -13.81 10.93 8.78
N GLU A 61 -13.14 10.42 9.82
CA GLU A 61 -13.44 10.76 11.21
C GLU A 61 -12.36 11.68 11.78
N ILE A 62 -12.77 12.70 12.53
CA ILE A 62 -11.90 13.54 13.35
C ILE A 62 -12.41 13.48 14.78
N GLU A 63 -11.58 12.98 15.70
CA GLU A 63 -11.88 13.02 17.13
C GLU A 63 -11.83 14.46 17.65
N VAL A 64 -12.85 14.85 18.40
CA VAL A 64 -12.93 16.13 19.12
C VAL A 64 -12.68 15.87 20.60
N GLY A 65 -11.57 16.41 21.11
CA GLY A 65 -11.15 16.15 22.48
C GLY A 65 -10.17 14.98 22.61
N ALA A 66 -9.39 14.73 21.56
CA ALA A 66 -8.31 13.76 21.57
C ALA A 66 -7.19 14.17 22.54
N GLN A 67 -6.33 13.20 22.87
CA GLN A 67 -5.16 13.45 23.72
C GLN A 67 -4.15 14.37 23.00
N GLY A 68 -3.85 15.51 23.60
CA GLY A 68 -2.90 16.50 23.09
C GLY A 68 -2.97 17.79 23.92
N ASN A 69 -1.98 18.67 23.77
CA ASN A 69 -1.98 20.00 24.41
C ASN A 69 -2.06 19.93 25.94
N GLY A 70 -1.37 18.93 26.53
CA GLY A 70 -1.37 18.67 27.97
C GLY A 70 -2.66 18.07 28.55
N GLY A 71 -3.60 17.62 27.72
CA GLY A 71 -4.87 17.03 28.17
C GLY A 71 -5.67 16.42 27.02
N THR A 72 -7.00 16.55 27.07
CA THR A 72 -7.91 16.14 25.98
C THR A 72 -8.26 17.34 25.10
N PHE A 73 -7.25 18.12 24.70
CA PHE A 73 -7.44 19.43 24.05
C PHE A 73 -6.93 19.42 22.60
N ALA A 74 -7.20 18.35 21.86
CA ALA A 74 -6.79 18.23 20.47
C ALA A 74 -7.92 17.77 19.56
N PHE A 75 -7.77 18.08 18.27
CA PHE A 75 -8.43 17.36 17.18
C PHE A 75 -7.48 16.28 16.67
N ALA A 76 -7.97 15.08 16.41
CA ALA A 76 -7.15 13.99 15.89
C ALA A 76 -7.85 13.29 14.70
N PRO A 77 -7.19 13.20 13.54
CA PRO A 77 -5.96 13.93 13.16
C PRO A 77 -6.13 15.47 13.20
N PRO A 78 -5.07 16.23 13.50
CA PRO A 78 -5.13 17.69 13.57
C PRO A 78 -5.12 18.38 12.20
N ALA A 79 -4.68 17.69 11.15
CA ALA A 79 -4.68 18.19 9.79
C ALA A 79 -4.94 17.05 8.80
N VAL A 80 -5.99 17.18 8.00
CA VAL A 80 -6.34 16.22 6.95
C VAL A 80 -6.46 16.91 5.60
N ARG A 81 -6.15 16.17 4.54
CA ARG A 81 -6.43 16.53 3.15
C ARG A 81 -7.49 15.56 2.63
N VAL A 82 -8.56 16.08 2.03
CA VAL A 82 -9.71 15.29 1.58
C VAL A 82 -10.16 15.77 0.20
N SER A 83 -10.87 14.90 -0.53
CA SER A 83 -11.45 15.26 -1.82
C SER A 83 -12.75 16.07 -1.65
N PRO A 84 -13.11 16.94 -2.61
CA PRO A 84 -14.45 17.53 -2.65
C PRO A 84 -15.54 16.46 -2.55
N GLY A 85 -16.55 16.71 -1.71
CA GLY A 85 -17.64 15.77 -1.42
C GLY A 85 -17.36 14.80 -0.27
N THR A 86 -16.16 14.82 0.33
CA THR A 86 -15.84 13.98 1.50
C THR A 86 -16.68 14.42 2.70
N THR A 87 -17.32 13.46 3.38
CA THR A 87 -18.02 13.73 4.64
C THR A 87 -17.11 13.51 5.83
N VAL A 88 -16.82 14.58 6.56
CA VAL A 88 -16.05 14.50 7.81
C VAL A 88 -17.01 14.39 8.99
N THR A 89 -16.83 13.33 9.77
CA THR A 89 -17.51 13.11 11.04
C THR A 89 -16.62 13.58 12.18
N PHE A 90 -17.03 14.65 12.85
CA PHE A 90 -16.42 15.08 14.10
C PHE A 90 -17.04 14.28 15.25
N ASN A 91 -16.23 13.46 15.92
CA ASN A 91 -16.67 12.55 16.97
C ASN A 91 -16.14 13.00 18.35
N TRP A 92 -17.01 13.38 19.28
CA TRP A 92 -16.57 13.86 20.59
C TRP A 92 -16.12 12.70 21.47
N THR A 93 -14.83 12.64 21.75
CA THR A 93 -14.22 11.63 22.64
C THR A 93 -14.03 12.14 24.06
N SER A 94 -14.07 13.47 24.27
CA SER A 94 -14.11 14.08 25.62
C SER A 94 -15.16 15.20 25.77
N ASN A 95 -15.29 15.66 27.01
CA ASN A 95 -16.30 16.65 27.39
C ASN A 95 -15.82 18.09 27.16
N THR A 96 -16.76 19.01 26.96
CA THR A 96 -16.55 20.47 26.94
C THR A 96 -15.84 21.05 25.71
N HIS A 97 -16.18 20.55 24.51
CA HIS A 97 -15.58 21.05 23.26
C HIS A 97 -16.63 21.57 22.28
N ASN A 98 -16.21 22.49 21.42
CA ASN A 98 -16.95 22.97 20.27
C ASN A 98 -16.01 23.06 19.05
N VAL A 99 -16.55 23.39 17.88
CA VAL A 99 -15.80 23.55 16.63
C VAL A 99 -16.21 24.88 16.00
N LEU A 100 -15.36 25.89 16.04
CA LEU A 100 -15.60 27.18 15.39
C LEU A 100 -14.58 27.41 14.29
N LEU A 101 -14.95 28.25 13.33
CA LEU A 101 -14.13 28.56 12.17
C LEU A 101 -13.25 29.77 12.43
N GLU A 102 -11.99 29.65 12.02
CA GLU A 102 -11.08 30.77 11.86
C GLU A 102 -11.08 31.24 10.40
N GLU A 103 -10.95 30.29 9.46
CA GLU A 103 -10.82 30.56 8.03
C GLU A 103 -11.49 29.45 7.23
N GLN A 104 -12.15 29.82 6.13
CA GLN A 104 -12.71 28.89 5.16
C GLN A 104 -12.90 29.58 3.80
N PRO A 105 -13.06 28.81 2.70
CA PRO A 105 -13.49 29.35 1.41
C PRO A 105 -14.83 30.09 1.51
N GLU A 106 -14.94 31.25 0.86
CA GLU A 106 -16.14 32.11 0.92
C GLU A 106 -17.42 31.39 0.48
N ALA A 107 -17.31 30.41 -0.43
CA ALA A 107 -18.45 29.69 -0.99
C ALA A 107 -18.93 28.50 -0.14
N SER A 108 -18.19 28.10 0.90
CA SER A 108 -18.53 26.90 1.70
C SER A 108 -19.80 27.09 2.52
N GLY A 109 -19.90 28.22 3.24
CA GLY A 109 -21.04 28.47 4.13
C GLY A 109 -21.13 27.54 5.33
N TRP A 110 -20.09 26.73 5.63
CA TRP A 110 -20.02 25.98 6.88
C TRP A 110 -19.98 26.95 8.07
N GLU A 111 -20.67 26.62 9.16
CA GLU A 111 -20.75 27.47 10.36
C GLU A 111 -19.96 26.88 11.55
N GLY A 112 -19.38 25.69 11.38
CA GLY A 112 -18.88 24.88 12.49
C GLY A 112 -20.04 24.40 13.37
N HIS A 113 -19.79 24.35 14.68
CA HIS A 113 -20.72 24.01 15.75
C HIS A 113 -20.33 24.77 17.02
N ALA A 114 -20.99 25.91 17.26
CA ALA A 114 -20.72 26.78 18.41
C ALA A 114 -21.10 26.18 19.79
N PRO A 115 -22.18 25.38 19.94
CA PRO A 115 -22.53 24.77 21.23
C PRO A 115 -21.40 23.90 21.80
N ILE A 116 -21.21 23.99 23.11
CA ILE A 116 -20.27 23.13 23.83
C ILE A 116 -20.93 21.78 24.10
N GLU A 117 -20.34 20.74 23.54
CA GLU A 117 -20.84 19.36 23.61
C GLU A 117 -19.93 18.46 24.45
N ASN A 118 -20.37 17.21 24.63
CA ASN A 118 -19.73 16.22 25.48
C ASN A 118 -19.51 14.90 24.75
N THR A 119 -18.76 13.98 25.38
CA THR A 119 -18.45 12.66 24.82
C THR A 119 -19.71 11.96 24.29
N GLY A 120 -19.62 11.42 23.07
CA GLY A 120 -20.70 10.71 22.39
C GLY A 120 -21.60 11.59 21.51
N PHE A 121 -21.33 12.89 21.40
CA PHE A 121 -21.91 13.75 20.38
C PHE A 121 -21.16 13.58 19.04
N THR A 122 -21.87 13.69 17.93
CA THR A 122 -21.29 13.70 16.58
C THR A 122 -21.81 14.87 15.76
N LEU A 123 -20.95 15.41 14.90
CA LEU A 123 -21.28 16.41 13.89
C LEU A 123 -20.75 15.92 12.54
N GLU A 124 -21.60 15.87 11.54
CA GLU A 124 -21.19 15.54 10.17
C GLU A 124 -21.21 16.79 9.30
N HIS A 125 -20.20 16.95 8.45
CA HIS A 125 -20.18 17.96 7.40
C HIS A 125 -19.55 17.42 6.12
N THR A 126 -20.22 17.62 5.00
CA THR A 126 -19.72 17.30 3.66
C THR A 126 -18.99 18.50 3.08
N PHE A 127 -17.70 18.34 2.83
CA PHE A 127 -16.81 19.39 2.35
C PHE A 127 -16.80 19.43 0.82
N GLU A 128 -17.65 20.27 0.23
CA GLU A 128 -17.81 20.37 -1.23
C GLU A 128 -16.87 21.39 -1.90
N VAL A 129 -16.48 22.44 -1.16
CA VAL A 129 -15.75 23.57 -1.73
C VAL A 129 -14.27 23.43 -1.43
N GLU A 130 -13.46 23.44 -2.48
CA GLU A 130 -12.00 23.41 -2.39
C GLU A 130 -11.43 24.58 -1.57
N GLY A 131 -10.36 24.30 -0.85
CA GLY A 131 -9.57 25.25 -0.09
C GLY A 131 -9.29 24.79 1.34
N VAL A 132 -8.75 25.70 2.14
CA VAL A 132 -8.28 25.41 3.50
C VAL A 132 -9.33 25.86 4.52
N TYR A 133 -9.70 24.96 5.41
CA TYR A 133 -10.62 25.19 6.52
C TYR A 133 -9.85 25.13 7.82
N LYS A 134 -9.60 26.28 8.44
CA LYS A 134 -8.97 26.38 9.77
C LYS A 134 -10.08 26.48 10.81
N TYR A 135 -10.06 25.59 11.79
CA TYR A 135 -11.05 25.57 12.86
C TYR A 135 -10.39 25.38 14.22
N TYR A 136 -11.12 25.69 15.29
CA TYR A 136 -10.64 25.64 16.66
C TYR A 136 -11.76 25.34 17.66
N CYS A 137 -11.37 24.99 18.88
CA CYS A 137 -12.27 24.92 20.04
C CYS A 137 -12.10 26.19 20.88
N GLU A 138 -13.15 27.00 21.01
CA GLU A 138 -13.11 28.32 21.68
C GLU A 138 -12.55 28.27 23.13
N PRO A 139 -13.06 27.41 24.04
CA PRO A 139 -12.55 27.38 25.42
C PRO A 139 -11.09 26.89 25.52
N HIS A 140 -10.57 26.22 24.50
CA HIS A 140 -9.24 25.60 24.49
C HIS A 140 -8.30 26.15 23.41
N LEU A 141 -8.68 27.25 22.76
CA LEU A 141 -7.88 27.87 21.70
C LEU A 141 -6.49 28.27 22.19
N SER A 142 -6.39 28.85 23.39
CA SER A 142 -5.11 29.24 23.99
C SER A 142 -4.23 28.07 24.43
N LEU A 143 -4.79 26.85 24.46
CA LEU A 143 -4.05 25.63 24.72
C LEU A 143 -3.57 24.96 23.42
N GLY A 144 -3.98 25.45 22.24
CA GLY A 144 -3.61 24.87 20.96
C GLY A 144 -4.66 23.92 20.36
N MET A 145 -5.92 23.93 20.83
CA MET A 145 -6.95 23.08 20.22
C MET A 145 -7.44 23.66 18.89
N LYS A 146 -6.68 23.37 17.83
CA LYS A 146 -6.87 23.85 16.45
C LYS A 146 -6.75 22.68 15.48
N GLY A 147 -7.44 22.78 14.35
CA GLY A 147 -7.35 21.79 13.29
C GLY A 147 -7.48 22.40 11.90
N VAL A 148 -7.16 21.60 10.89
CA VAL A 148 -7.28 21.94 9.48
C VAL A 148 -7.93 20.80 8.69
N VAL A 149 -8.86 21.17 7.80
CA VAL A 149 -9.26 20.33 6.65
C VAL A 149 -8.82 21.05 5.39
N VAL A 150 -8.01 20.42 4.56
CA VAL A 150 -7.68 20.86 3.20
C VAL A 150 -8.56 20.10 2.24
N VAL A 151 -9.33 20.81 1.41
CA VAL A 151 -10.19 20.21 0.39
C VAL A 151 -9.57 20.50 -0.98
N GLU A 152 -9.17 19.46 -1.70
CA GLU A 152 -8.63 19.57 -3.05
C GLU A 152 -8.77 18.25 -3.81
N GLU A 153 -8.73 18.31 -5.15
CA GLU A 153 -8.63 17.11 -5.95
C GLU A 153 -7.38 16.28 -5.58
N SER A 154 -7.54 14.96 -5.53
CA SER A 154 -6.41 14.06 -5.34
C SER A 154 -5.46 14.18 -6.53
N ALA A 155 -4.16 14.03 -6.29
CA ALA A 155 -3.18 13.85 -7.37
C ALA A 155 -3.54 12.65 -8.28
N ASP A 156 -4.27 11.68 -7.72
CA ASP A 156 -4.75 10.49 -8.44
C ASP A 156 -6.10 10.71 -9.14
N GLY A 157 -6.62 11.93 -9.15
CA GLY A 157 -7.89 12.29 -9.76
C GLY A 157 -9.11 11.90 -8.92
N PRO A 158 -10.33 11.97 -9.50
CA PRO A 158 -11.53 11.57 -8.79
C PRO A 158 -11.55 10.07 -8.50
N VAL A 159 -12.29 9.67 -7.47
CA VAL A 159 -12.52 8.25 -7.16
C VAL A 159 -13.26 7.58 -8.30
N VAL A 160 -12.73 6.45 -8.77
CA VAL A 160 -13.37 5.63 -9.80
C VAL A 160 -13.44 4.19 -9.33
N GLU A 161 -14.66 3.68 -9.15
CA GLU A 161 -14.91 2.28 -8.82
C GLU A 161 -14.44 1.36 -9.95
N ALA A 162 -13.71 0.31 -9.60
CA ALA A 162 -13.26 -0.72 -10.54
C ALA A 162 -14.39 -1.74 -10.80
N GLU A 163 -15.49 -1.31 -11.39
CA GLU A 163 -16.63 -2.19 -11.71
C GLU A 163 -16.49 -2.78 -13.11
N TYR A 164 -16.16 -4.07 -13.19
CA TYR A 164 -16.00 -4.79 -14.47
C TYR A 164 -17.21 -5.63 -14.87
N GLY A 165 -18.19 -5.82 -13.98
CA GLY A 165 -19.27 -6.78 -14.18
C GLY A 165 -18.73 -8.18 -14.53
N ASP A 166 -19.27 -8.80 -15.58
CA ASP A 166 -18.82 -10.11 -16.08
C ASP A 166 -17.65 -10.03 -17.08
N TRP A 167 -17.03 -8.86 -17.26
CA TRP A 167 -16.02 -8.65 -18.31
C TRP A 167 -14.88 -9.66 -18.26
N PHE A 168 -14.36 -9.94 -17.05
CA PHE A 168 -13.27 -10.87 -16.81
C PHE A 168 -13.69 -12.31 -16.51
N ALA A 169 -14.97 -12.69 -16.69
CA ALA A 169 -15.49 -13.99 -16.25
C ALA A 169 -14.81 -15.21 -16.91
N ASP A 170 -14.16 -15.02 -18.06
CA ASP A 170 -13.47 -16.02 -18.87
C ASP A 170 -11.98 -15.67 -19.08
N VAL A 171 -11.37 -14.91 -18.16
CA VAL A 171 -9.97 -14.45 -18.24
C VAL A 171 -9.13 -15.14 -17.16
N ASP A 172 -8.33 -16.13 -17.57
CA ASP A 172 -7.62 -17.03 -16.66
C ASP A 172 -6.60 -16.34 -15.75
N ASN A 173 -6.01 -15.23 -16.21
CA ASN A 173 -4.94 -14.53 -15.49
C ASN A 173 -5.43 -13.34 -14.64
N PHE A 174 -6.73 -13.08 -14.60
CA PHE A 174 -7.31 -12.08 -13.70
C PHE A 174 -7.77 -12.75 -12.40
N ASP A 175 -7.20 -12.33 -11.28
CA ASP A 175 -7.46 -12.91 -9.95
C ASP A 175 -8.52 -12.14 -9.14
N GLY A 176 -9.16 -11.15 -9.76
CA GLY A 176 -10.09 -10.23 -9.09
C GLY A 176 -9.46 -8.94 -8.61
N THR A 177 -8.15 -8.74 -8.80
CA THR A 177 -7.45 -7.54 -8.37
C THR A 177 -7.10 -6.61 -9.53
N THR A 178 -7.19 -5.31 -9.26
CA THR A 178 -6.69 -4.26 -10.15
C THR A 178 -5.37 -3.78 -9.59
N GLU A 179 -4.29 -3.93 -10.34
CA GLU A 179 -2.97 -3.51 -9.89
C GLU A 179 -2.93 -1.98 -9.75
N ASN A 180 -2.65 -1.49 -8.54
CA ASN A 180 -2.63 -0.06 -8.28
C ASN A 180 -1.28 0.54 -8.66
N LEU A 181 -1.27 1.36 -9.71
CA LEU A 181 -0.10 2.05 -10.25
C LEU A 181 -0.38 3.57 -10.31
N THR A 182 -1.23 4.09 -9.42
CA THR A 182 -1.40 5.54 -9.28
C THR A 182 -0.10 6.20 -8.81
N GLY A 183 0.13 7.44 -9.21
CA GLY A 183 1.36 8.18 -9.00
C GLY A 183 2.47 7.90 -10.01
N GLU A 184 2.37 6.84 -10.82
CA GLU A 184 3.34 6.53 -11.87
C GLU A 184 3.10 7.36 -13.14
N GLU A 185 4.16 7.98 -13.69
CA GLU A 185 4.07 8.74 -14.95
C GLU A 185 3.92 7.84 -16.18
N SER A 186 4.44 6.61 -16.11
CA SER A 186 4.40 5.62 -17.18
C SER A 186 4.26 4.20 -16.65
N VAL A 187 3.37 3.41 -17.24
CA VAL A 187 3.18 2.00 -16.90
C VAL A 187 3.27 1.12 -18.15
N GLU A 188 3.67 -0.14 -18.00
CA GLU A 188 3.75 -1.10 -19.10
C GLU A 188 2.66 -2.17 -18.97
N VAL A 189 2.01 -2.52 -20.09
CA VAL A 189 1.12 -3.67 -20.22
C VAL A 189 1.64 -4.55 -21.35
N GLU A 190 1.98 -5.80 -21.05
CA GLU A 190 2.35 -6.79 -22.04
C GLU A 190 1.12 -7.20 -22.87
N VAL A 191 1.27 -7.21 -24.19
CA VAL A 191 0.29 -7.70 -25.15
C VAL A 191 0.71 -9.08 -25.65
N GLY A 192 -0.13 -10.07 -25.39
CA GLY A 192 0.13 -11.46 -25.74
C GLY A 192 1.01 -12.16 -24.70
N ALA A 193 0.78 -11.85 -23.43
CA ALA A 193 1.36 -12.54 -22.28
C ALA A 193 0.78 -13.96 -22.11
N GLN A 194 1.40 -14.75 -21.25
CA GLN A 194 0.94 -16.11 -20.96
C GLN A 194 -0.39 -16.09 -20.17
N GLY A 195 -1.42 -16.73 -20.71
CA GLY A 195 -2.75 -16.87 -20.12
C GLY A 195 -3.73 -17.47 -21.12
N ASN A 196 -4.92 -17.89 -20.65
CA ASN A 196 -5.98 -18.37 -21.52
C ASN A 196 -5.57 -19.56 -22.41
N GLY A 197 -4.77 -20.48 -21.84
CA GLY A 197 -4.23 -21.65 -22.55
C GLY A 197 -3.11 -21.37 -23.58
N GLY A 198 -2.56 -20.14 -23.63
CA GLY A 198 -1.50 -19.78 -24.57
C GLY A 198 -0.90 -18.40 -24.30
N THR A 199 -0.55 -17.66 -25.36
CA THR A 199 -0.07 -16.27 -25.26
C THR A 199 -1.23 -15.29 -25.49
N PHE A 200 -2.39 -15.56 -24.87
CA PHE A 200 -3.65 -14.87 -25.17
C PHE A 200 -4.13 -14.00 -24.01
N ALA A 201 -3.21 -13.28 -23.36
CA ALA A 201 -3.50 -12.42 -22.22
C ALA A 201 -2.86 -11.04 -22.35
N PHE A 202 -3.41 -10.09 -21.59
CA PHE A 202 -2.73 -8.85 -21.22
C PHE A 202 -2.15 -9.03 -19.81
N ALA A 203 -0.95 -8.50 -19.56
CA ALA A 203 -0.31 -8.56 -18.24
C ALA A 203 0.30 -7.20 -17.86
N PRO A 204 -0.12 -6.59 -16.74
CA PRO A 204 -1.24 -6.99 -15.88
C PRO A 204 -2.59 -6.95 -16.64
N PRO A 205 -3.56 -7.82 -16.29
CA PRO A 205 -4.88 -7.82 -16.95
C PRO A 205 -5.72 -6.59 -16.60
N ALA A 206 -5.51 -5.99 -15.43
CA ALA A 206 -6.18 -4.78 -15.00
C ALA A 206 -5.22 -3.90 -14.23
N VAL A 207 -5.09 -2.63 -14.64
CA VAL A 207 -4.26 -1.62 -13.97
C VAL A 207 -5.11 -0.44 -13.57
N ARG A 208 -4.75 0.23 -12.48
CA ARG A 208 -5.26 1.53 -12.06
C ARG A 208 -4.15 2.56 -12.16
N VAL A 209 -4.44 3.72 -12.74
CA VAL A 209 -3.47 4.79 -12.96
C VAL A 209 -4.08 6.15 -12.67
N SER A 210 -3.23 7.15 -12.44
CA SER A 210 -3.67 8.54 -12.28
C SER A 210 -4.01 9.14 -13.66
N PRO A 211 -4.89 10.16 -13.73
CA PRO A 211 -5.08 10.93 -14.96
C PRO A 211 -3.76 11.50 -15.46
N GLY A 212 -3.50 11.34 -16.77
CA GLY A 212 -2.26 11.77 -17.42
C GLY A 212 -1.15 10.70 -17.46
N THR A 213 -1.35 9.53 -16.84
CA THR A 213 -0.41 8.41 -16.94
C THR A 213 -0.36 7.86 -18.37
N THR A 214 0.84 7.61 -18.87
CA THR A 214 1.03 6.96 -20.18
C THR A 214 1.17 5.45 -20.03
N VAL A 215 0.28 4.70 -20.67
CA VAL A 215 0.36 3.23 -20.73
C VAL A 215 1.07 2.84 -22.02
N THR A 216 2.19 2.12 -21.89
CA THR A 216 2.93 1.51 -22.98
C THR A 216 2.48 0.05 -23.13
N PHE A 217 1.79 -0.25 -24.22
CA PHE A 217 1.47 -1.61 -24.62
C PHE A 217 2.65 -2.23 -25.36
N ASN A 218 3.21 -3.32 -24.83
CA ASN A 218 4.42 -3.97 -25.34
C ASN A 218 4.11 -5.39 -25.85
N TRP A 219 4.27 -5.64 -27.16
CA TRP A 219 3.94 -6.96 -27.73
C TRP A 219 5.04 -7.96 -27.41
N THR A 220 4.72 -8.95 -26.57
CA THR A 220 5.63 -10.03 -26.18
C THR A 220 5.41 -11.30 -27.01
N SER A 221 4.30 -11.39 -27.75
CA SER A 221 4.03 -12.45 -28.73
C SER A 221 3.37 -11.93 -30.02
N ASN A 222 3.12 -12.83 -30.97
CA ASN A 222 2.70 -12.50 -32.33
C ASN A 222 1.19 -12.55 -32.52
N THR A 223 0.66 -11.73 -33.44
CA THR A 223 -0.73 -11.76 -33.91
C THR A 223 -1.75 -11.15 -32.93
N HIS A 224 -1.42 -10.03 -32.31
CA HIS A 224 -2.30 -9.35 -31.35
C HIS A 224 -2.63 -7.91 -31.76
N ASN A 225 -3.78 -7.43 -31.31
CA ASN A 225 -4.19 -6.02 -31.38
C ASN A 225 -4.84 -5.59 -30.05
N VAL A 226 -5.16 -4.31 -29.93
CA VAL A 226 -5.83 -3.71 -28.77
C VAL A 226 -7.02 -2.92 -29.27
N LEU A 227 -8.24 -3.40 -29.07
CA LEU A 227 -9.47 -2.70 -29.44
C LEU A 227 -10.24 -2.31 -28.20
N VAL A 228 -10.83 -1.12 -28.22
CA VAL A 228 -11.64 -0.61 -27.12
C VAL A 228 -13.03 -1.26 -27.14
N GLU A 229 -13.48 -1.75 -26.00
CA GLU A 229 -14.85 -2.19 -25.77
C GLU A 229 -15.68 -1.08 -25.12
N GLN A 230 -15.18 -0.54 -24.01
CA GLN A 230 -15.83 0.52 -23.23
C GLN A 230 -14.81 1.57 -22.83
N GLN A 231 -15.25 2.82 -22.76
CA GLN A 231 -14.48 3.95 -22.23
C GLN A 231 -15.44 5.03 -21.70
N PRO A 232 -14.99 5.92 -20.80
CA PRO A 232 -15.78 7.07 -20.38
C PRO A 232 -16.06 8.05 -21.53
N ASP A 233 -17.12 8.84 -21.37
CA ASP A 233 -17.43 9.94 -22.29
C ASP A 233 -16.25 10.92 -22.34
N GLY A 234 -15.77 11.21 -23.56
CA GLY A 234 -14.61 12.10 -23.76
C GLY A 234 -13.25 11.40 -23.70
N GLY A 235 -13.18 10.10 -23.39
CA GLY A 235 -11.92 9.35 -23.30
C GLY A 235 -11.12 9.30 -24.61
N GLY A 236 -11.80 9.26 -25.77
CA GLY A 236 -11.18 9.44 -27.08
C GLY A 236 -10.10 8.42 -27.47
N TRP A 237 -10.01 7.30 -26.76
CA TRP A 237 -9.05 6.23 -27.07
C TRP A 237 -9.58 5.36 -28.20
N GLU A 238 -8.77 5.16 -29.25
CA GLU A 238 -9.12 4.32 -30.40
C GLU A 238 -8.53 2.91 -30.32
N GLY A 239 -7.68 2.64 -29.32
CA GLY A 239 -6.85 1.45 -29.27
C GLY A 239 -5.81 1.43 -30.41
N HIS A 240 -5.40 0.22 -30.77
CA HIS A 240 -4.54 -0.08 -31.91
C HIS A 240 -5.13 -1.26 -32.70
N ALA A 241 -5.90 -0.96 -33.75
CA ALA A 241 -6.59 -1.96 -34.57
C ALA A 241 -5.68 -2.91 -35.39
N PRO A 242 -4.54 -2.47 -35.96
CA PRO A 242 -3.66 -3.35 -36.71
C PRO A 242 -3.14 -4.53 -35.88
N ILE A 243 -3.05 -5.70 -36.53
CA ILE A 243 -2.44 -6.89 -35.93
C ILE A 243 -0.93 -6.78 -36.02
N GLU A 244 -0.28 -6.79 -34.85
CA GLU A 244 1.16 -6.62 -34.72
C GLU A 244 1.83 -7.88 -34.13
N ASN A 245 3.16 -7.83 -34.06
CA ASN A 245 4.02 -8.95 -33.66
C ASN A 245 5.00 -8.55 -32.57
N THR A 246 5.69 -9.54 -32.00
CA THR A 246 6.66 -9.34 -30.92
C THR A 246 7.65 -8.20 -31.24
N GLY A 247 7.85 -7.31 -30.27
CA GLY A 247 8.75 -6.16 -30.38
C GLY A 247 8.11 -4.88 -30.92
N PHE A 248 6.82 -4.90 -31.22
CA PHE A 248 6.03 -3.70 -31.46
C PHE A 248 5.60 -3.06 -30.12
N THR A 249 5.51 -1.72 -30.10
CA THR A 249 4.98 -0.97 -28.96
C THR A 249 3.96 0.07 -29.42
N TYR A 250 2.98 0.33 -28.58
CA TYR A 250 1.97 1.37 -28.76
C TYR A 250 1.75 2.08 -27.43
N GLU A 251 1.64 3.40 -27.44
CA GLU A 251 1.50 4.20 -26.23
C GLU A 251 0.20 5.01 -26.29
N HIS A 252 -0.47 5.11 -25.14
CA HIS A 252 -1.60 6.01 -24.98
C HIS A 252 -1.55 6.68 -23.60
N THR A 253 -1.75 7.99 -23.57
CA THR A 253 -1.88 8.78 -22.34
C THR A 253 -3.35 8.87 -21.97
N PHE A 254 -3.70 8.36 -20.78
CA PHE A 254 -5.06 8.29 -20.29
C PHE A 254 -5.40 9.51 -19.45
N GLU A 255 -6.09 10.49 -20.05
CA GLU A 255 -6.39 11.77 -19.40
C GLU A 255 -7.76 11.79 -18.69
N THR A 256 -8.74 11.05 -19.21
CA THR A 256 -10.13 11.13 -18.72
C THR A 256 -10.37 10.08 -17.65
N PRO A 257 -10.81 10.47 -16.43
CA PRO A 257 -11.14 9.50 -15.40
C PRO A 257 -12.27 8.55 -15.83
N GLY A 258 -12.15 7.28 -15.45
CA GLY A 258 -13.14 6.26 -15.75
C GLY A 258 -12.54 4.88 -16.00
N VAL A 259 -13.42 3.92 -16.32
CA VAL A 259 -13.04 2.54 -16.64
C VAL A 259 -12.96 2.38 -18.16
N TYR A 260 -11.81 1.92 -18.63
CA TYR A 260 -11.54 1.57 -20.01
C TYR A 260 -11.39 0.06 -20.09
N THR A 261 -12.24 -0.63 -20.87
CA THR A 261 -12.08 -2.04 -21.15
C THR A 261 -11.68 -2.24 -22.61
N TYR A 262 -10.80 -3.21 -22.85
CA TYR A 262 -10.24 -3.46 -24.17
C TYR A 262 -9.93 -4.94 -24.37
N TYR A 263 -9.82 -5.36 -25.63
CA TYR A 263 -9.63 -6.75 -26.00
C TYR A 263 -8.75 -6.91 -27.23
N CYS A 264 -8.29 -8.13 -27.48
CA CYS A 264 -7.66 -8.52 -28.74
C CYS A 264 -8.68 -9.24 -29.63
N GLU A 265 -9.00 -8.70 -30.81
CA GLU A 265 -10.06 -9.22 -31.70
C GLU A 265 -9.95 -10.71 -32.05
N PRO A 266 -8.81 -11.23 -32.55
CA PRO A 266 -8.71 -12.65 -32.91
C PRO A 266 -8.77 -13.60 -31.70
N HIS A 267 -8.55 -13.09 -30.49
CA HIS A 267 -8.45 -13.89 -29.26
C HIS A 267 -9.51 -13.54 -28.21
N LEU A 268 -10.51 -12.73 -28.58
CA LEU A 268 -11.60 -12.35 -27.68
C LEU A 268 -12.35 -13.58 -27.16
N SER A 269 -12.64 -14.55 -28.03
CA SER A 269 -13.32 -15.80 -27.65
C SER A 269 -12.48 -16.74 -26.77
N LEU A 270 -11.19 -16.46 -26.62
CA LEU A 270 -10.29 -17.16 -25.72
C LEU A 270 -10.13 -16.42 -24.37
N GLY A 271 -10.70 -15.22 -24.22
CA GLY A 271 -10.58 -14.43 -22.98
C GLY A 271 -9.49 -13.37 -23.00
N MET A 272 -8.94 -12.99 -24.16
CA MET A 272 -7.92 -11.93 -24.21
C MET A 272 -8.56 -10.53 -24.04
N LYS A 273 -8.79 -10.14 -22.79
CA LYS A 273 -9.43 -8.91 -22.34
C LYS A 273 -8.59 -8.24 -21.25
N GLY A 274 -8.62 -6.92 -21.21
CA GLY A 274 -7.94 -6.12 -20.20
C GLY A 274 -8.74 -4.89 -19.78
N ALA A 275 -8.26 -4.20 -18.76
CA ALA A 275 -8.83 -2.94 -18.30
C ALA A 275 -7.77 -1.94 -17.82
N VAL A 276 -8.04 -0.65 -18.02
CA VAL A 276 -7.35 0.48 -17.38
C VAL A 276 -8.40 1.26 -16.59
N VAL A 277 -8.18 1.46 -15.30
CA VAL A 277 -8.99 2.35 -14.47
C VAL A 277 -8.21 3.64 -14.24
N VAL A 278 -8.78 4.78 -14.62
CA VAL A 278 -8.14 6.09 -14.49
C VAL A 278 -8.82 6.83 -13.36
N GLY A 279 -8.11 7.04 -12.25
CA GLY A 279 -8.67 7.68 -11.05
C GLY A 279 -8.25 6.99 -9.75
N ALA A 280 -8.47 7.68 -8.64
CA ALA A 280 -8.18 7.20 -7.29
C ALA A 280 -9.00 5.96 -6.94
N ALA A 281 -8.43 5.08 -6.12
CA ALA A 281 -9.15 3.93 -5.58
C ALA A 281 -10.09 4.37 -4.44
N PRO A 282 -11.28 3.77 -4.31
CA PRO A 282 -12.13 3.98 -3.13
C PRO A 282 -11.41 3.57 -1.85
N GLY A 283 -11.40 4.47 -0.85
CA GLY A 283 -10.85 4.19 0.47
C GLY A 283 -9.32 4.12 0.53
N GLY A 284 -8.61 4.52 -0.52
CA GLY A 284 -7.15 4.49 -0.61
C GLY A 284 -6.52 5.82 -0.22
N GLY A 285 -6.42 6.11 1.09
CA GLY A 285 -5.29 6.92 1.53
C GLY A 285 -4.02 6.21 1.07
N ALA A 286 -3.11 6.91 0.41
CA ALA A 286 -1.88 6.35 -0.10
C ALA A 286 -1.19 5.55 1.02
N GLU A 287 -1.16 4.22 0.91
CA GLU A 287 -0.11 3.43 1.53
C GLU A 287 1.16 3.78 0.75
N GLY A 288 1.69 4.99 1.02
CA GLY A 288 3.06 5.30 0.71
C GLY A 288 3.88 4.22 1.39
N GLU A 289 4.56 3.41 0.59
CA GLU A 289 5.59 2.50 1.06
C GLU A 289 6.65 3.34 1.78
N GLY A 290 6.40 3.59 3.06
CA GLY A 290 7.32 4.25 3.96
C GLY A 290 8.55 3.36 4.04
N GLU A 291 9.62 3.85 3.42
CA GLU A 291 10.97 3.31 3.49
C GLU A 291 11.20 2.72 4.89
N ALA A 292 11.28 1.39 4.96
CA ALA A 292 11.28 0.67 6.23
C ALA A 292 12.29 1.33 7.18
N SER A 293 11.80 1.86 8.30
CA SER A 293 12.63 2.65 9.20
C SER A 293 13.94 1.94 9.50
N ALA A 294 15.03 2.70 9.68
CA ALA A 294 16.35 2.13 9.95
C ALA A 294 16.36 1.13 11.14
N GLY A 295 15.35 1.14 12.01
CA GLY A 295 15.10 0.12 13.03
C GLY A 295 14.64 -1.24 12.49
N ALA A 296 13.74 -1.26 11.49
CA ALA A 296 13.27 -2.47 10.82
C ALA A 296 14.38 -3.16 10.02
N ILE A 297 15.20 -2.38 9.30
CA ILE A 297 16.40 -2.90 8.59
C ILE A 297 17.41 -3.51 9.58
N ARG A 298 17.61 -2.89 10.75
CA ARG A 298 18.49 -3.43 11.79
C ARG A 298 17.94 -4.69 12.46
N LEU A 299 16.63 -4.79 12.64
CA LEU A 299 15.99 -6.00 13.18
C LEU A 299 16.11 -7.17 12.19
N LEU A 300 15.92 -6.91 10.88
CA LEU A 300 16.03 -7.92 9.82
C LEU A 300 17.47 -8.45 9.66
N GLN A 301 18.49 -7.61 9.87
CA GLN A 301 19.89 -8.03 9.85
C GLN A 301 20.28 -8.88 11.07
N ILE A 302 19.69 -8.61 12.23
CA ILE A 302 19.94 -9.40 13.46
C ILE A 302 19.30 -10.79 13.36
N THR A 303 18.09 -10.89 12.79
CA THR A 303 17.38 -12.17 12.64
C THR A 303 18.03 -13.08 11.58
N GLN A 304 18.51 -12.53 10.46
CA GLN A 304 19.28 -13.29 9.48
C GLN A 304 20.62 -13.80 10.04
N GLY A 305 21.29 -13.04 10.90
CA GLY A 305 22.52 -13.47 11.58
C GLY A 305 22.30 -14.62 12.57
N LEU A 306 21.19 -14.61 13.31
CA LEU A 306 20.84 -15.70 14.23
C LEU A 306 20.44 -16.98 13.50
N LEU A 307 19.65 -16.88 12.43
CA LEU A 307 19.24 -18.05 11.62
C LEU A 307 20.42 -18.74 10.94
N SER A 308 21.41 -17.97 10.46
CA SER A 308 22.61 -18.54 9.83
C SER A 308 23.54 -19.23 10.83
N VAL A 309 23.62 -18.77 12.09
CA VAL A 309 24.34 -19.49 13.16
C VAL A 309 23.65 -20.80 13.53
N VAL A 310 22.32 -20.81 13.62
CA VAL A 310 21.54 -22.03 13.89
C VAL A 310 21.70 -23.04 12.76
N PHE A 311 21.63 -22.60 11.51
CA PHE A 311 21.82 -23.45 10.34
C PHE A 311 23.23 -24.09 10.30
N LEU A 312 24.28 -23.31 10.60
CA LEU A 312 25.65 -23.84 10.68
C LEU A 312 25.84 -24.81 11.84
N ALA A 313 25.17 -24.60 12.98
CA ALA A 313 25.19 -25.54 14.10
C ALA A 313 24.55 -26.88 13.72
N ILE A 314 23.42 -26.86 13.01
CA ILE A 314 22.74 -28.08 12.52
C ILE A 314 23.64 -28.85 11.54
N LEU A 315 24.26 -28.16 10.58
CA LEU A 315 25.21 -28.79 9.65
C LEU A 315 26.42 -29.39 10.39
N GLY A 316 26.91 -28.72 11.44
CA GLY A 316 27.99 -29.22 12.28
C GLY A 316 27.63 -30.52 13.02
N VAL A 317 26.40 -30.62 13.54
CA VAL A 317 25.91 -31.84 14.21
C VAL A 317 25.75 -32.99 13.21
N VAL A 318 25.17 -32.73 12.03
CA VAL A 318 25.02 -33.74 10.96
C VAL A 318 26.39 -34.25 10.50
N ALA A 319 27.36 -33.35 10.28
CA ALA A 319 28.72 -33.73 9.91
C ALA A 319 29.41 -34.52 11.03
N TYR A 320 29.23 -34.14 12.29
CA TYR A 320 29.78 -34.87 13.44
C TYR A 320 29.24 -36.30 13.51
N VAL A 321 27.93 -36.48 13.34
CA VAL A 321 27.29 -37.81 13.32
C VAL A 321 27.81 -38.63 12.14
N ALA A 322 27.85 -38.07 10.93
CA ALA A 322 28.34 -38.74 9.73
C ALA A 322 29.80 -39.20 9.87
N ILE A 323 30.69 -38.36 10.42
CA ILE A 323 32.10 -38.69 10.65
C ILE A 323 32.26 -39.78 11.72
N ASN A 324 31.35 -39.82 12.71
CA ASN A 324 31.41 -40.78 13.82
C ASN A 324 30.61 -42.08 13.60
N GLN A 325 29.97 -42.30 12.46
CA GLN A 325 29.17 -43.52 12.21
C GLN A 325 29.98 -44.82 12.41
N ASN A 326 31.29 -44.81 12.17
CA ASN A 326 32.16 -45.97 12.38
C ASN A 326 32.37 -46.34 13.87
N ARG A 327 31.86 -45.56 14.83
CA ARG A 327 31.91 -45.90 16.27
C ARG A 327 30.74 -46.76 16.74
N TYR A 328 29.72 -46.96 15.91
CA TYR A 328 28.59 -47.85 16.21
C TYR A 328 28.59 -49.03 15.23
N PRO A 329 29.34 -50.11 15.51
CA PRO A 329 29.28 -51.30 14.68
C PRO A 329 27.91 -51.98 14.88
N THR A 330 27.12 -52.07 13.82
CA THR A 330 25.98 -52.98 13.74
C THR A 330 26.52 -54.42 13.84
N ALA A 331 26.14 -55.14 14.90
CA ALA A 331 26.43 -56.56 14.99
C ALA A 331 25.58 -57.30 13.94
N GLU A 332 26.21 -57.81 12.88
CA GLU A 332 25.54 -58.75 11.97
C GLU A 332 25.37 -60.11 12.68
N PRO A 333 24.15 -60.67 12.75
CA PRO A 333 23.99 -62.03 13.23
C PRO A 333 24.36 -63.02 12.13
N ASP A 334 25.17 -64.01 12.48
CA ASP A 334 25.59 -65.11 11.60
C ASP A 334 24.41 -66.10 11.45
N VAL A 335 23.79 -66.16 10.27
CA VAL A 335 22.62 -67.03 10.00
C VAL A 335 23.03 -68.17 9.07
N PRO A 336 23.01 -69.45 9.51
CA PRO A 336 23.30 -70.56 8.63
C PRO A 336 22.06 -70.92 7.77
N ASP A 337 22.31 -71.27 6.51
CA ASP A 337 21.30 -71.67 5.52
C ASP A 337 20.39 -72.80 6.04
N ARG A 338 19.06 -72.57 6.01
CA ARG A 338 18.05 -73.60 6.31
C ARG A 338 17.19 -73.91 5.08
N GLU A 339 17.16 -75.19 4.74
CA GLU A 339 16.27 -75.82 3.75
C GLU A 339 14.79 -75.75 4.21
N PRO A 340 13.82 -75.66 3.27
CA PRO A 340 12.43 -75.40 3.62
C PRO A 340 11.66 -76.68 3.99
N VAL A 341 11.03 -76.69 5.17
CA VAL A 341 9.98 -77.67 5.51
C VAL A 341 8.81 -77.01 6.24
N ALA A 342 7.67 -77.66 6.05
CA ALA A 342 6.30 -77.18 6.22
C ALA A 342 5.87 -76.76 7.64
N GLU A 343 4.97 -75.78 7.63
CA GLU A 343 3.81 -75.56 8.51
C GLU A 343 4.06 -75.24 10.01
N ALA A 344 4.08 -73.93 10.25
CA ALA A 344 3.74 -73.15 11.44
C ALA A 344 3.40 -73.91 12.75
N ALA A 345 4.36 -73.92 13.68
CA ALA A 345 4.07 -73.80 15.10
C ALA A 345 4.32 -72.35 15.53
N PHE A 346 3.39 -71.76 16.26
CA PHE A 346 3.58 -70.45 16.89
C PHE A 346 4.72 -70.55 17.91
N GLU A 347 5.88 -70.00 17.56
CA GLU A 347 6.98 -69.76 18.48
C GLU A 347 6.83 -68.31 18.96
N GLU A 348 6.68 -68.11 20.26
CA GLU A 348 6.51 -66.80 20.88
C GLU A 348 7.67 -65.86 20.48
N PRO A 349 7.43 -64.56 20.26
CA PRO A 349 8.49 -63.63 19.89
C PRO A 349 9.53 -63.59 21.02
N GLN A 350 10.72 -64.17 20.77
CA GLN A 350 11.86 -64.21 21.69
C GLN A 350 12.58 -62.86 21.87
N VAL A 351 11.92 -61.74 21.56
CA VAL A 351 12.48 -60.40 21.75
C VAL A 351 11.49 -59.59 22.60
N GLU A 352 11.53 -59.83 23.90
CA GLU A 352 11.17 -58.78 24.87
C GLU A 352 12.24 -57.68 24.73
N LEU A 353 11.82 -56.48 24.35
CA LEU A 353 12.65 -55.30 24.52
C LEU A 353 12.75 -55.04 26.03
N GLU A 354 13.80 -55.55 26.67
CA GLU A 354 14.12 -55.18 28.05
C GLU A 354 14.36 -53.66 28.12
N HIS A 355 13.93 -53.03 29.23
CA HIS A 355 13.88 -51.57 29.43
C HIS A 355 15.23 -50.84 29.37
N ASP A 356 16.31 -51.56 29.09
CA ASP A 356 17.69 -51.07 29.12
C ASP A 356 18.19 -50.57 27.74
N ASP A 357 17.42 -50.79 26.66
CA ASP A 357 17.69 -50.20 25.34
C ASP A 357 17.04 -48.80 25.15
N PHE A 358 16.40 -48.26 26.19
CA PHE A 358 15.91 -46.88 26.17
C PHE A 358 17.10 -45.92 26.26
N ASP A 359 17.35 -45.15 25.19
CA ASP A 359 18.29 -44.02 25.22
C ASP A 359 17.56 -42.75 25.70
N PRO A 360 17.63 -42.40 27.00
CA PRO A 360 16.95 -41.23 27.53
C PRO A 360 17.52 -39.93 26.94
N VAL A 361 18.80 -39.91 26.57
CA VAL A 361 19.48 -38.71 26.07
C VAL A 361 19.12 -38.47 24.61
N GLY A 362 19.13 -39.52 23.78
CA GLY A 362 18.66 -39.46 22.40
C GLY A 362 17.19 -39.06 22.31
N THR A 363 16.34 -39.66 23.15
CA THR A 363 14.91 -39.32 23.22
C THR A 363 14.70 -37.87 23.63
N PHE A 364 15.40 -37.40 24.67
CA PHE A 364 15.32 -36.00 25.12
C PHE A 364 15.82 -35.01 24.06
N THR A 365 16.87 -35.37 23.31
CA THR A 365 17.41 -34.56 22.22
C THR A 365 16.40 -34.39 21.08
N VAL A 366 15.69 -35.47 20.70
CA VAL A 366 14.62 -35.41 19.70
C VAL A 366 13.47 -34.55 20.19
N ILE A 367 13.05 -34.70 21.45
CA ILE A 367 11.99 -33.88 22.05
C ILE A 367 12.35 -32.39 22.01
N LEU A 368 13.58 -32.02 22.39
CA LEU A 368 14.04 -30.63 22.32
C LEU A 368 14.09 -30.10 20.88
N GLY A 369 14.53 -30.92 19.93
CA GLY A 369 14.51 -30.58 18.51
C GLY A 369 13.10 -30.28 18.00
N TYR A 370 12.14 -31.15 18.32
CA TYR A 370 10.73 -30.92 17.99
C TYR A 370 10.16 -29.67 18.66
N PHE A 371 10.47 -29.45 19.94
CA PHE A 371 10.03 -28.24 20.64
C PHE A 371 10.58 -26.97 19.98
N ALA A 372 11.85 -26.96 19.59
CA ALA A 372 12.45 -25.84 18.87
C ALA A 372 11.75 -25.56 17.54
N ILE A 373 11.43 -26.61 16.76
CA ILE A 373 10.67 -26.48 15.50
C ILE A 373 9.29 -25.88 15.76
N LEU A 374 8.56 -26.37 16.78
CA LEU A 374 7.25 -25.86 17.13
C LEU A 374 7.29 -24.38 17.54
N VAL A 375 8.28 -23.97 18.33
CA VAL A 375 8.49 -22.56 18.69
C VAL A 375 8.79 -21.72 17.44
N LEU A 376 9.63 -22.22 16.53
CA LEU A 376 9.96 -21.51 15.29
C LEU A 376 8.74 -21.36 14.38
N MET A 377 7.94 -22.42 14.23
CA MET A 377 6.69 -22.38 13.48
C MET A 377 5.66 -21.44 14.13
N TRP A 378 5.54 -21.45 15.46
CA TRP A 378 4.65 -20.55 16.20
C TRP A 378 5.05 -19.08 16.01
N VAL A 379 6.34 -18.77 16.13
CA VAL A 379 6.86 -17.43 15.84
C VAL A 379 6.58 -17.06 14.38
N PHE A 380 6.88 -17.93 13.42
CA PHE A 380 6.62 -17.67 12.01
C PHE A 380 5.14 -17.38 11.73
N MET A 381 4.22 -18.22 12.25
CA MET A 381 2.77 -17.96 12.14
C MET A 381 2.38 -16.62 12.76
N TYR A 382 2.90 -16.32 13.97
CA TYR A 382 2.63 -15.04 14.63
C TYR A 382 3.06 -13.84 13.77
N PHE A 383 4.23 -13.92 13.13
CA PHE A 383 4.72 -12.86 12.24
C PHE A 383 3.90 -12.74 10.95
N VAL A 384 3.49 -13.85 10.35
CA VAL A 384 2.66 -13.85 9.12
C VAL A 384 1.25 -13.35 9.40
N GLU A 385 0.65 -13.73 10.52
CA GLU A 385 -0.75 -13.42 10.82
C GLU A 385 -0.96 -12.05 11.47
N PHE A 386 -0.01 -11.56 12.29
CA PHE A 386 -0.27 -10.40 13.16
C PHE A 386 0.59 -9.16 12.88
N LEU A 387 1.62 -9.24 12.03
CA LEU A 387 2.47 -8.09 11.71
C LEU A 387 2.22 -7.48 10.32
N GLY A 388 1.25 -8.01 9.57
CA GLY A 388 0.77 -7.44 8.30
C GLY A 388 -0.73 -7.09 8.27
N ASN A 389 -1.49 -7.44 9.29
CA ASN A 389 -2.92 -7.10 9.41
C ASN A 389 -3.17 -6.54 10.81
N GLY A 390 -3.76 -5.34 10.90
CA GLY A 390 -4.18 -4.74 12.16
C GLY A 390 -5.15 -5.66 12.94
N PRO A 391 -5.27 -5.49 14.27
CA PRO A 391 -6.11 -6.36 15.09
C PRO A 391 -7.57 -6.31 14.63
N THR A 392 -8.06 -7.40 14.04
CA THR A 392 -9.49 -7.58 13.78
C THR A 392 -10.21 -7.86 15.09
N VAL A 393 -11.01 -6.91 15.54
CA VAL A 393 -11.93 -7.10 16.67
C VAL A 393 -13.09 -7.94 16.16
N VAL A 394 -13.03 -9.26 16.38
CA VAL A 394 -14.18 -10.14 16.15
C VAL A 394 -15.11 -10.02 17.35
N GLY A 395 -16.23 -9.33 17.16
CA GLY A 395 -17.39 -9.34 18.05
C GLY A 395 -18.30 -10.55 17.80
#